data_AF-A0A3R6V8S9-F1
#
_entry.id   AF-A0A3R6V8S9-F1
#
_cell.length_a   1.000
_cell.length_b   1.000
_cell.length_c   1.000
_cell.angle_alpha   90.00
_cell.angle_beta   90.00
_cell.angle_gamma   90.00
#
_symmetry.space_group_name_H-M   'P 1'
#
loop_
_entity.id
_entity.type
_entity.pdbx_description
1 polymer ?
#
loop_
_entity_poly.entity_id
_entity_poly.type
_entity_poly.pdbx_seq_one_letter_code
_entity_poly.pdbx_strand_id
1 'polypeptide(L)'
;MVVCVARYHTRGGVVAAMLPIKFAVSHVTPYKDQAGRGTCWDFGTIGALEQSYRKHGVEQGWLNATDYVSFSEQAYGIEVMELCTGSAGSPQQRACRVADDNVWRNSTEGGEVPLLYYLQTGLKDSVFPTRVCPYQPTEGHDWDCSELQNVSIRKSNPLAFNVTAMGTFYEQASIKHKLVETGLAMPLSTTLVSVQHMYPPFNWYVPTEDDGVVDIAACLSDDSMAYAELNRQPLHLSCVDDTYCVPGRTYFAKNRTTWGDRMHVMCFWEYEHKDNSSQHVCFPPMLQEALATTLEPVEVYENDADLCGFYFLPYATVSQVSAQFQGFFVNSFEVEWARQSYAAHRADYPDLDYSLVEASTFPQHATDRFYGPFPFARQYKPHDPSQRHRHQNLVL
;
A
#
# COMPACT_ATOMS: atom_id res chain seq x y z
N MET A 1 -53.01 26.24 -13.46
CA MET A 1 -53.03 25.84 -12.03
C MET A 1 -51.59 25.61 -11.63
N VAL A 2 -51.03 26.57 -10.91
CA VAL A 2 -49.65 26.59 -10.41
C VAL A 2 -49.63 25.81 -9.10
N VAL A 3 -48.74 24.82 -8.95
CA VAL A 3 -48.27 24.39 -7.62
C VAL A 3 -46.77 24.06 -7.69
N CYS A 4 -46.04 24.98 -7.07
CA CYS A 4 -44.67 25.00 -6.55
C CYS A 4 -43.75 23.78 -6.70
N VAL A 5 -42.66 23.98 -7.45
CA VAL A 5 -41.36 23.33 -7.18
C VAL A 5 -40.68 24.13 -6.07
N ALA A 6 -40.67 23.60 -4.86
CA ALA A 6 -39.85 24.13 -3.78
C ALA A 6 -38.39 23.73 -4.02
N ARG A 7 -37.57 24.69 -4.48
CA ARG A 7 -36.11 24.61 -4.36
C ARG A 7 -35.75 24.57 -2.88
N TYR A 8 -35.40 23.41 -2.36
CA TYR A 8 -34.66 23.34 -1.11
C TYR A 8 -33.18 23.63 -1.39
N HIS A 9 -32.80 24.88 -1.19
CA HIS A 9 -31.46 25.21 -0.75
C HIS A 9 -31.32 24.68 0.69
N THR A 10 -30.74 23.51 0.85
CA THR A 10 -30.19 23.07 2.12
C THR A 10 -28.68 23.07 1.99
N ARG A 11 -28.03 23.91 2.82
CA ARG A 11 -26.60 23.79 3.14
C ARG A 11 -26.37 22.36 3.60
N GLY A 12 -25.79 21.54 2.72
CA GLY A 12 -25.76 20.08 2.87
C GLY A 12 -24.73 19.63 3.89
N GLY A 13 -25.16 19.42 5.13
CA GLY A 13 -24.55 18.42 5.99
C GLY A 13 -25.29 17.11 5.77
N VAL A 14 -24.65 16.11 5.16
CA VAL A 14 -25.24 14.77 5.10
C VAL A 14 -25.24 14.22 6.52
N VAL A 15 -26.42 13.89 7.03
CA VAL A 15 -26.57 13.27 8.35
C VAL A 15 -25.81 11.93 8.32
N ALA A 16 -24.95 11.67 9.32
CA ALA A 16 -24.09 10.47 9.39
C ALA A 16 -24.82 9.13 9.19
N ALA A 17 -26.14 9.09 9.39
CA ALA A 17 -27.01 7.94 9.13
C ALA A 17 -27.22 7.57 7.64
N MET A 18 -26.76 8.40 6.70
CA MET A 18 -26.91 8.15 5.25
C MET A 18 -25.63 7.71 4.53
N LEU A 19 -24.49 7.61 5.23
CA LEU A 19 -23.25 7.13 4.60
C LEU A 19 -23.33 5.62 4.35
N PRO A 20 -22.78 5.12 3.22
CA PRO A 20 -22.75 3.70 2.93
C PRO A 20 -21.94 2.93 3.99
N ILE A 21 -22.39 1.72 4.33
CA ILE A 21 -21.74 0.85 5.33
C ILE A 21 -20.33 0.44 4.85
N LYS A 22 -20.13 0.34 3.54
CA LYS A 22 -18.84 0.09 2.89
C LYS A 22 -18.68 1.05 1.71
N PHE A 23 -17.49 1.60 1.56
CA PHE A 23 -17.15 2.49 0.45
C PHE A 23 -15.72 2.20 0.01
N ALA A 24 -15.51 2.19 -1.30
CA ALA A 24 -14.19 2.10 -1.90
C ALA A 24 -14.08 3.20 -2.96
N VAL A 25 -12.99 3.95 -2.93
CA VAL A 25 -12.68 4.94 -3.95
C VAL A 25 -12.41 4.22 -5.27
N SER A 26 -13.02 4.69 -6.34
CA SER A 26 -12.75 4.19 -7.70
C SER A 26 -11.52 4.89 -8.28
N HIS A 27 -10.98 4.34 -9.37
CA HIS A 27 -9.84 4.91 -10.11
C HIS A 27 -8.47 4.85 -9.41
N VAL A 28 -8.36 4.21 -8.25
CA VAL A 28 -7.09 4.03 -7.54
C VAL A 28 -6.11 3.24 -8.41
N THR A 29 -4.86 3.69 -8.50
CA THR A 29 -3.78 3.02 -9.25
C THR A 29 -3.17 1.88 -8.42
N PRO A 30 -2.40 0.97 -9.03
CA PRO A 30 -1.69 -0.07 -8.29
C PRO A 30 -0.77 0.49 -7.20
N TYR A 31 -0.51 -0.33 -6.18
CA TYR A 31 0.35 0.10 -5.08
C TYR A 31 1.82 0.17 -5.56
N LYS A 32 2.62 0.97 -4.87
CA LYS A 32 4.06 1.06 -5.09
C LYS A 32 4.80 0.86 -3.78
N ASP A 33 6.11 0.61 -3.87
CA ASP A 33 6.96 0.30 -2.72
C ASP A 33 8.02 1.40 -2.53
N GLN A 34 7.96 2.08 -1.38
CA GLN A 34 8.95 3.09 -0.99
C GLN A 34 10.25 2.49 -0.43
N ALA A 35 10.27 1.17 -0.19
CA ALA A 35 11.35 0.44 0.45
C ALA A 35 11.73 1.04 1.83
N GLY A 36 13.02 1.06 2.16
CA GLY A 36 13.51 1.55 3.46
C GLY A 36 13.56 3.07 3.61
N ARG A 37 13.14 3.84 2.60
CA ARG A 37 13.28 5.30 2.59
C ARG A 37 12.09 6.00 3.23
N GLY A 38 12.34 7.15 3.86
CA GLY A 38 11.35 8.05 4.47
C GLY A 38 10.56 8.90 3.47
N THR A 39 10.19 8.33 2.32
CA THR A 39 9.55 8.99 1.18
C THR A 39 8.02 8.83 1.15
N CYS A 40 7.39 8.29 2.20
CA CYS A 40 5.95 8.02 2.23
C CYS A 40 5.06 9.21 1.83
N TRP A 41 5.54 10.43 2.08
CA TRP A 41 4.85 11.68 1.75
C TRP A 41 4.77 11.95 0.24
N ASP A 42 5.82 11.60 -0.54
CA ASP A 42 5.79 11.74 -2.00
C ASP A 42 4.94 10.64 -2.64
N PHE A 43 5.04 9.39 -2.18
CA PHE A 43 4.17 8.28 -2.57
C PHE A 43 2.70 8.58 -2.29
N GLY A 44 2.39 9.09 -1.11
CA GLY A 44 1.03 9.51 -0.74
C GLY A 44 0.52 10.60 -1.68
N THR A 45 1.36 11.59 -1.99
CA THR A 45 1.01 12.69 -2.89
C THR A 45 0.80 12.21 -4.33
N ILE A 46 1.74 11.43 -4.87
CA ILE A 46 1.67 10.88 -6.22
C ILE A 46 0.46 9.94 -6.35
N GLY A 47 0.19 9.07 -5.38
CA GLY A 47 -0.99 8.20 -5.40
C GLY A 47 -2.31 8.98 -5.48
N ALA A 48 -2.42 10.11 -4.77
CA ALA A 48 -3.59 10.98 -4.88
C ALA A 48 -3.69 11.68 -6.25
N LEU A 49 -2.57 12.13 -6.80
CA LEU A 49 -2.52 12.77 -8.11
C LEU A 49 -2.82 11.77 -9.25
N GLU A 50 -2.26 10.57 -9.22
CA GLU A 50 -2.55 9.50 -10.17
C GLU A 50 -4.03 9.11 -10.16
N GLN A 51 -4.62 8.93 -8.97
CA GLN A 51 -6.04 8.63 -8.84
C GLN A 51 -6.92 9.76 -9.41
N SER A 52 -6.57 11.01 -9.11
CA SER A 52 -7.26 12.19 -9.65
C SER A 52 -7.14 12.28 -11.17
N TYR A 53 -5.93 12.08 -11.71
CA TYR A 53 -5.66 12.07 -13.15
C TYR A 53 -6.49 10.99 -13.85
N ARG A 54 -6.45 9.76 -13.33
CA ARG A 54 -7.19 8.65 -13.93
C ARG A 54 -8.69 8.88 -13.86
N LYS A 55 -9.21 9.32 -12.70
CA LYS A 55 -10.63 9.66 -12.54
C LYS A 55 -11.06 10.67 -13.60
N HIS A 56 -10.36 11.80 -13.70
CA HIS A 56 -10.69 12.85 -14.65
C HIS A 56 -10.59 12.36 -16.10
N GLY A 57 -9.49 11.70 -16.47
CA GLY A 57 -9.29 11.15 -17.81
C GLY A 57 -10.36 10.17 -18.23
N VAL A 58 -10.77 9.26 -17.35
CA VAL A 58 -11.82 8.27 -17.64
C VAL A 58 -13.19 8.94 -17.74
N GLU A 59 -13.54 9.86 -16.83
CA GLU A 59 -14.82 10.58 -16.86
C GLU A 59 -14.98 11.45 -18.11
N GLN A 60 -13.89 12.02 -18.63
CA GLN A 60 -13.88 12.80 -19.87
C GLN A 60 -13.75 11.94 -21.15
N GLY A 61 -13.46 10.64 -21.01
CA GLY A 61 -13.15 9.74 -22.13
C GLY A 61 -11.80 10.03 -22.81
N TRP A 62 -10.86 10.66 -22.09
CA TRP A 62 -9.51 10.99 -22.56
C TRP A 62 -8.45 9.95 -22.16
N LEU A 63 -8.79 9.06 -21.22
CA LEU A 63 -8.01 7.90 -20.84
C LEU A 63 -8.92 6.67 -20.84
N ASN A 64 -8.42 5.53 -21.33
CA ASN A 64 -9.17 4.28 -21.31
C ASN A 64 -9.39 3.82 -19.85
N ALA A 65 -10.58 3.30 -19.56
CA ALA A 65 -10.94 2.84 -18.23
C ALA A 65 -10.07 1.67 -17.75
N THR A 66 -9.47 0.90 -18.66
CA THR A 66 -8.53 -0.19 -18.34
C THR A 66 -7.09 0.26 -18.21
N ASP A 67 -6.79 1.55 -18.31
CA ASP A 67 -5.42 2.05 -18.31
C ASP A 67 -5.21 3.01 -17.13
N TYR A 68 -3.94 3.16 -16.74
CA TYR A 68 -3.49 4.19 -15.82
C TYR A 68 -2.12 4.72 -16.26
N VAL A 69 -1.83 5.97 -15.92
CA VAL A 69 -0.51 6.56 -16.12
C VAL A 69 0.19 6.58 -14.77
N SER A 70 1.37 5.97 -14.69
CA SER A 70 2.19 6.04 -13.48
C SER A 70 3.11 7.25 -13.51
N PHE A 71 3.12 8.02 -12.43
CA PHE A 71 3.99 9.16 -12.21
C PHE A 71 5.22 8.76 -11.38
N SER A 72 6.25 9.61 -11.41
CA SER A 72 7.51 9.40 -10.72
C SER A 72 7.53 10.10 -9.36
N GLU A 73 7.60 9.30 -8.29
CA GLU A 73 7.90 9.76 -6.93
C GLU A 73 9.29 10.40 -6.86
N GLN A 74 10.29 9.79 -7.50
CA GLN A 74 11.67 10.29 -7.50
C GLN A 74 11.77 11.69 -8.11
N ALA A 75 11.12 11.92 -9.26
CA ALA A 75 11.09 13.23 -9.89
C ALA A 75 10.36 14.25 -9.03
N TYR A 76 9.22 13.87 -8.45
CA TYR A 76 8.46 14.76 -7.57
C TYR A 76 9.25 15.16 -6.32
N GLY A 77 9.92 14.20 -5.67
CA GLY A 77 10.81 14.46 -4.54
C GLY A 77 11.92 15.46 -4.88
N ILE A 78 12.56 15.32 -6.05
CA ILE A 78 13.58 16.25 -6.54
C ILE A 78 13.01 17.66 -6.75
N GLU A 79 11.86 17.78 -7.42
CA GLU A 79 11.22 19.07 -7.69
C GLU A 79 10.84 19.81 -6.39
N VAL A 80 10.33 19.06 -5.41
CA VAL A 80 10.05 19.61 -4.07
C VAL A 80 11.35 20.03 -3.38
N MET A 81 12.40 19.20 -3.39
CA MET A 81 13.70 19.58 -2.82
C MET A 81 14.29 20.83 -3.49
N GLU A 82 14.21 20.97 -4.81
CA GLU A 82 14.67 22.16 -5.54
C GLU A 82 13.93 23.43 -5.06
N LEU A 83 12.63 23.35 -4.83
CA LEU A 83 11.83 24.46 -4.30
C LEU A 83 12.16 24.76 -2.83
N CYS A 84 12.44 23.73 -2.04
CA CYS A 84 12.70 23.83 -0.61
C CYS A 84 14.14 24.23 -0.25
N THR A 85 15.12 23.96 -1.12
CA THR A 85 16.55 24.30 -0.92
C THR A 85 16.93 25.68 -1.48
N GLY A 86 15.96 26.45 -1.97
CA GLY A 86 16.12 27.81 -2.45
C GLY A 86 16.60 28.82 -1.39
N SER A 87 16.62 30.11 -1.75
CA SER A 87 17.18 31.18 -0.92
C SER A 87 16.62 31.21 0.50
N ALA A 88 17.53 31.43 1.46
CA ALA A 88 17.18 31.44 2.88
C ALA A 88 16.08 32.47 3.18
N GLY A 89 14.95 32.00 3.71
CA GLY A 89 13.80 32.84 4.06
C GLY A 89 12.80 33.11 2.91
N SER A 90 12.95 32.47 1.75
CA SER A 90 11.91 32.48 0.70
C SER A 90 10.58 31.90 1.23
N PRO A 91 9.42 32.31 0.69
CA PRO A 91 8.14 31.70 1.03
C PRO A 91 8.13 30.18 0.88
N GLN A 92 8.77 29.66 -0.17
CA GLN A 92 8.89 28.22 -0.46
C GLN A 92 9.70 27.52 0.62
N GLN A 93 10.90 28.02 0.93
CA GLN A 93 11.72 27.43 1.98
C GLN A 93 11.01 27.48 3.34
N ARG A 94 10.27 28.55 3.65
CA ARG A 94 9.49 28.62 4.91
C ARG A 94 8.39 27.57 4.96
N ALA A 95 7.73 27.27 3.84
CA ALA A 95 6.71 26.23 3.77
C ALA A 95 7.30 24.83 4.04
N CYS A 96 8.56 24.59 3.69
CA CYS A 96 9.23 23.30 3.86
C CYS A 96 9.89 23.11 5.24
N ARG A 97 9.89 24.12 6.12
CA ARG A 97 10.51 24.04 7.44
C ARG A 97 9.55 23.42 8.46
N VAL A 98 9.30 22.14 8.29
CA VAL A 98 8.59 21.31 9.27
C VAL A 98 9.61 20.67 10.20
N ALA A 99 9.25 20.49 11.47
CA ALA A 99 10.11 19.81 12.43
C ALA A 99 10.25 18.33 12.01
N ASP A 100 11.43 17.76 12.22
CA ASP A 100 11.79 16.36 11.90
C ASP A 100 11.86 15.98 10.40
N ASP A 101 11.45 16.86 9.48
CA ASP A 101 11.63 16.71 8.03
C ASP A 101 13.06 17.07 7.55
N ASN A 102 13.54 16.40 6.49
CA ASN A 102 14.82 16.72 5.84
C ASN A 102 14.72 17.26 4.41
N VAL A 103 13.50 17.49 3.88
CA VAL A 103 13.31 18.11 2.54
C VAL A 103 14.08 19.43 2.39
N TRP A 104 14.00 20.31 3.39
CA TRP A 104 14.73 21.58 3.40
C TRP A 104 16.25 21.42 3.67
N ARG A 105 16.70 20.21 4.01
CA ARG A 105 18.10 19.81 4.20
C ARG A 105 18.63 18.97 3.02
N ASN A 106 18.03 19.12 1.83
CA ASN A 106 18.53 18.50 0.60
C ASN A 106 18.43 16.96 0.60
N SER A 107 17.43 16.41 1.29
CA SER A 107 17.11 14.97 1.32
C SER A 107 15.60 14.76 1.29
N THR A 108 15.14 13.67 0.68
CA THR A 108 13.72 13.26 0.64
C THR A 108 13.27 12.53 1.91
N GLU A 109 14.19 12.26 2.83
CA GLU A 109 13.94 11.56 4.10
C GLU A 109 13.11 12.42 5.06
N GLY A 110 11.82 12.11 5.18
CA GLY A 110 10.88 12.89 5.99
C GLY A 110 10.42 14.15 5.27
N GLY A 111 9.12 14.22 5.02
CA GLY A 111 8.41 15.27 4.31
C GLY A 111 6.91 15.20 4.55
N GLU A 112 6.17 16.17 4.01
CA GLU A 112 4.76 16.36 4.33
C GLU A 112 3.89 16.47 3.07
N VAL A 113 2.82 15.68 3.00
CA VAL A 113 1.84 15.71 1.89
C VAL A 113 1.28 17.13 1.62
N PRO A 114 0.96 17.95 2.64
CA PRO A 114 0.53 19.35 2.43
C PRO A 114 1.49 20.23 1.63
N LEU A 115 2.76 19.85 1.45
CA LEU A 115 3.70 20.58 0.60
C LEU A 115 3.18 20.76 -0.82
N LEU A 116 2.38 19.83 -1.35
CA LEU A 116 1.73 19.98 -2.65
C LEU A 116 0.94 21.28 -2.76
N TYR A 117 0.15 21.62 -1.74
CA TYR A 117 -0.67 22.84 -1.73
C TYR A 117 0.17 24.10 -1.52
N TYR A 118 1.13 24.05 -0.58
CA TYR A 118 1.97 25.22 -0.29
C TYR A 118 2.95 25.57 -1.41
N LEU A 119 3.35 24.57 -2.20
CA LEU A 119 4.27 24.72 -3.33
C LEU A 119 3.54 24.64 -4.68
N GLN A 120 2.21 24.64 -4.70
CA GLN A 120 1.38 24.41 -5.90
C GLN A 120 1.78 25.25 -7.12
N THR A 121 2.20 26.51 -6.92
CA THR A 121 2.61 27.40 -8.02
C THR A 121 3.90 26.94 -8.68
N GLY A 122 4.81 26.33 -7.92
CA GLY A 122 6.04 25.75 -8.44
C GLY A 122 5.84 24.33 -8.97
N LEU A 123 4.89 23.58 -8.39
CA LEU A 123 4.70 22.16 -8.70
C LEU A 123 3.70 21.84 -9.81
N LYS A 124 2.92 22.82 -10.28
CA LYS A 124 1.84 22.64 -11.27
C LYS A 124 2.26 21.94 -12.57
N ASP A 125 3.53 22.03 -12.94
CA ASP A 125 4.12 21.45 -14.16
C ASP A 125 5.27 20.45 -13.82
N SER A 126 5.40 20.08 -12.53
CA SER A 126 6.53 19.32 -11.97
C SER A 126 6.19 17.88 -11.58
N VAL A 127 5.13 17.32 -12.16
CA VAL A 127 4.86 15.87 -12.07
C VAL A 127 5.25 15.26 -13.40
N PHE A 128 6.05 14.19 -13.33
CA PHE A 128 6.62 13.55 -14.51
C PHE A 128 6.15 12.08 -14.59
N PRO A 129 6.03 11.53 -15.80
CA PRO A 129 5.81 10.09 -15.98
C PRO A 129 6.93 9.25 -15.32
N THR A 130 6.59 8.06 -14.80
CA THR A 130 7.55 7.19 -14.09
C THR A 130 8.79 6.86 -14.93
N ARG A 131 8.63 6.76 -16.26
CA ARG A 131 9.75 6.50 -17.19
C ARG A 131 10.77 7.63 -17.31
N VAL A 132 10.43 8.86 -16.90
CA VAL A 132 11.41 9.95 -16.83
C VAL A 132 12.43 9.67 -15.74
N CYS A 133 11.96 9.10 -14.63
CA CYS A 133 12.77 8.97 -13.43
C CYS A 133 12.26 7.81 -12.58
N PRO A 134 12.70 6.57 -12.86
CA PRO A 134 12.32 5.42 -12.05
C PRO A 134 12.76 5.62 -10.59
N TYR A 135 11.94 5.13 -9.66
CA TYR A 135 12.22 5.26 -8.22
C TYR A 135 13.49 4.50 -7.81
N GLN A 136 14.32 5.13 -6.98
CA GLN A 136 15.50 4.50 -6.39
C GLN A 136 15.16 4.00 -4.97
N PRO A 137 15.14 2.69 -4.70
CA PRO A 137 14.71 2.17 -3.40
C PRO A 137 15.75 2.34 -2.28
N THR A 138 16.97 2.75 -2.62
CA THR A 138 18.12 2.83 -1.70
C THR A 138 18.35 4.27 -1.22
N GLU A 139 18.64 4.42 0.07
CA GLU A 139 19.02 5.70 0.68
C GLU A 139 20.26 6.31 0.00
N GLY A 140 20.36 7.64 0.02
CA GLY A 140 21.49 8.39 -0.57
C GLY A 140 21.38 8.66 -2.08
N HIS A 141 20.30 8.19 -2.71
CA HIS A 141 19.98 8.40 -4.11
C HIS A 141 18.87 9.46 -4.30
N ASP A 142 18.75 10.42 -3.37
CA ASP A 142 17.71 11.46 -3.38
C ASP A 142 17.67 12.29 -4.68
N TRP A 143 18.84 12.51 -5.30
CA TRP A 143 19.01 13.38 -6.47
C TRP A 143 19.19 12.62 -7.80
N ASP A 144 19.06 11.29 -7.77
CA ASP A 144 19.34 10.45 -8.92
C ASP A 144 18.24 10.54 -9.95
N CYS A 145 18.44 11.44 -10.92
CA CYS A 145 17.55 11.64 -12.06
C CYS A 145 18.25 12.46 -13.15
N SER A 146 18.99 11.79 -14.03
CA SER A 146 19.80 12.48 -15.05
C SER A 146 18.93 13.23 -16.07
N GLU A 147 17.74 12.72 -16.32
CA GLU A 147 16.77 13.18 -17.30
C GLU A 147 16.19 14.55 -16.93
N LEU A 148 16.00 14.82 -15.63
CA LEU A 148 15.52 16.12 -15.15
C LEU A 148 16.56 17.24 -15.29
N GLN A 149 17.84 16.91 -15.49
CA GLN A 149 18.86 17.90 -15.84
C GLN A 149 18.69 18.40 -17.29
N ASN A 150 17.97 17.65 -18.13
CA ASN A 150 17.67 18.07 -19.48
C ASN A 150 16.47 19.02 -19.51
N VAL A 151 16.75 20.30 -19.77
CA VAL A 151 15.73 21.36 -19.90
C VAL A 151 14.66 21.03 -20.95
N SER A 152 14.98 20.24 -21.98
CA SER A 152 13.97 19.84 -22.98
C SER A 152 12.87 18.99 -22.35
N ILE A 153 13.22 18.04 -21.47
CA ILE A 153 12.26 17.15 -20.79
C ILE A 153 11.28 17.97 -19.94
N ARG A 154 11.78 18.95 -19.17
CA ARG A 154 10.92 19.84 -18.37
C ARG A 154 10.00 20.69 -19.25
N LYS A 155 10.49 21.19 -20.38
CA LYS A 155 9.70 22.04 -21.28
C LYS A 155 8.65 21.29 -22.10
N SER A 156 8.95 20.04 -22.48
CA SER A 156 8.05 19.22 -23.29
C SER A 156 7.13 18.34 -22.44
N ASN A 157 7.21 18.40 -21.11
CA ASN A 157 6.33 17.63 -20.22
C ASN A 157 4.85 18.05 -20.44
N PRO A 158 3.97 17.13 -20.84
CA PRO A 158 2.56 17.47 -21.05
C PRO A 158 1.76 17.55 -19.75
N LEU A 159 2.24 16.94 -18.65
CA LEU A 159 1.51 16.84 -17.40
C LEU A 159 1.48 18.20 -16.68
N ALA A 160 0.29 18.79 -16.63
CA ALA A 160 0.01 20.03 -15.92
C ALA A 160 -1.31 19.96 -15.14
N PHE A 161 -1.32 20.54 -13.95
CA PHE A 161 -2.50 20.59 -13.07
C PHE A 161 -2.48 21.81 -12.15
N ASN A 162 -3.66 22.18 -11.64
CA ASN A 162 -3.79 23.16 -10.57
C ASN A 162 -4.45 22.53 -9.36
N VAL A 163 -3.91 22.79 -8.17
CA VAL A 163 -4.61 22.51 -6.91
C VAL A 163 -5.51 23.70 -6.61
N THR A 164 -6.82 23.48 -6.56
CA THR A 164 -7.82 24.54 -6.37
C THR A 164 -8.24 24.67 -4.91
N ALA A 165 -8.20 23.56 -4.17
CA ALA A 165 -8.46 23.54 -2.73
C ALA A 165 -7.71 22.38 -2.05
N MET A 166 -7.41 22.57 -0.77
CA MET A 166 -6.95 21.51 0.14
C MET A 166 -7.79 21.53 1.42
N GLY A 167 -8.19 20.35 1.89
CA GLY A 167 -8.80 20.16 3.21
C GLY A 167 -8.03 19.13 4.03
N THR A 168 -7.93 19.35 5.34
CA THR A 168 -7.33 18.39 6.29
C THR A 168 -8.39 17.94 7.28
N PHE A 169 -8.54 16.63 7.45
CA PHE A 169 -9.59 16.02 8.25
C PHE A 169 -8.99 15.05 9.27
N TYR A 170 -9.41 15.18 10.53
CA TYR A 170 -8.87 14.44 11.67
C TYR A 170 -9.88 13.43 12.25
N GLU A 171 -11.17 13.64 12.01
CA GLU A 171 -12.23 12.84 12.63
C GLU A 171 -12.78 11.82 11.65
N GLN A 172 -12.94 10.57 12.10
CA GLN A 172 -13.45 9.49 11.25
C GLN A 172 -14.76 9.83 10.52
N ALA A 173 -15.67 10.58 11.18
CA ALA A 173 -16.94 10.99 10.58
C ALA A 173 -16.77 11.98 9.43
N SER A 174 -15.92 13.00 9.59
CA SER A 174 -15.66 14.01 8.55
C SER A 174 -14.84 13.43 7.41
N ILE A 175 -13.90 12.53 7.71
CA ILE A 175 -13.15 11.75 6.71
C ILE A 175 -14.10 10.92 5.85
N LYS A 176 -15.00 10.14 6.48
CA LYS A 176 -15.99 9.35 5.74
C LYS A 176 -16.90 10.21 4.88
N HIS A 177 -17.36 11.35 5.41
CA HIS A 177 -18.18 12.28 4.65
C HIS A 177 -17.44 12.80 3.42
N LYS A 178 -16.23 13.34 3.59
CA LYS A 178 -15.44 13.88 2.48
C LYS A 178 -15.09 12.81 1.45
N LEU A 179 -14.74 11.60 1.89
CA LEU A 179 -14.43 10.47 1.01
C LEU A 179 -15.61 10.10 0.10
N VAL A 180 -16.83 10.05 0.65
CA VAL A 180 -18.05 9.75 -0.11
C VAL A 180 -18.48 10.92 -0.99
N GLU A 181 -18.34 12.14 -0.49
CA GLU A 181 -18.68 13.38 -1.20
C GLU A 181 -17.82 13.57 -2.46
N THR A 182 -16.51 13.40 -2.34
CA THR A 182 -15.58 13.69 -3.44
C THR A 182 -15.25 12.47 -4.27
N GLY A 183 -15.28 11.26 -3.68
CA GLY A 183 -14.76 10.05 -4.32
C GLY A 183 -13.31 10.20 -4.75
N LEU A 184 -12.49 10.91 -3.96
CA LEU A 184 -11.06 11.10 -4.18
C LEU A 184 -10.26 10.26 -3.19
N ALA A 185 -9.10 9.78 -3.65
CA ALA A 185 -8.11 9.22 -2.73
C ALA A 185 -7.56 10.36 -1.86
N MET A 186 -7.46 10.12 -0.56
CA MET A 186 -6.95 11.09 0.41
C MET A 186 -5.72 10.48 1.09
N PRO A 187 -4.53 11.07 0.95
CA PRO A 187 -3.34 10.56 1.62
C PRO A 187 -3.55 10.56 3.13
N LEU A 188 -3.08 9.50 3.77
CA LEU A 188 -3.21 9.24 5.21
C LEU A 188 -1.90 9.52 5.90
N SER A 189 -1.90 10.48 6.82
CA SER A 189 -0.79 10.73 7.73
C SER A 189 -1.09 10.13 9.09
N THR A 190 -0.22 9.23 9.53
CA THR A 190 -0.33 8.58 10.83
C THR A 190 1.05 8.24 11.34
N THR A 191 1.21 8.24 12.67
CA THR A 191 2.40 7.71 13.31
C THR A 191 2.44 6.21 13.08
N LEU A 192 3.26 5.77 12.14
CA LEU A 192 3.59 4.37 12.01
C LEU A 192 4.67 4.05 13.04
N VAL A 193 4.44 3.01 13.85
CA VAL A 193 5.55 2.39 14.56
C VAL A 193 6.42 1.80 13.47
N SER A 194 7.63 2.35 13.26
CA SER A 194 8.62 1.80 12.36
C SER A 194 9.02 0.43 12.88
N VAL A 195 8.32 -0.59 12.39
CA VAL A 195 8.74 -1.98 12.51
C VAL A 195 9.73 -2.18 11.38
N GLN A 196 11.03 -2.15 11.68
CA GLN A 196 12.11 -2.27 10.68
C GLN A 196 11.98 -3.51 9.79
N HIS A 197 11.16 -4.48 10.20
CA HIS A 197 10.75 -5.62 9.39
C HIS A 197 9.25 -5.85 9.59
N MET A 198 8.41 -5.30 8.72
CA MET A 198 7.02 -5.75 8.61
C MET A 198 6.96 -6.93 7.64
N TYR A 199 7.43 -8.09 8.09
CA TYR A 199 6.83 -9.33 7.59
C TYR A 199 5.38 -9.28 8.09
N PRO A 200 4.34 -9.42 7.24
CA PRO A 200 2.98 -9.59 7.73
C PRO A 200 3.05 -10.72 8.75
N PRO A 201 2.93 -10.39 10.04
CA PRO A 201 3.57 -11.22 11.02
C PRO A 201 2.66 -12.41 11.18
N PHE A 202 3.19 -13.56 10.78
CA PHE A 202 2.52 -14.84 10.89
C PHE A 202 1.33 -15.02 9.92
N ASN A 203 1.50 -14.68 8.64
CA ASN A 203 0.73 -15.36 7.58
C ASN A 203 1.29 -16.77 7.28
N TRP A 204 2.13 -17.31 8.15
CA TRP A 204 2.59 -18.69 8.05
C TRP A 204 1.41 -19.63 8.21
N TYR A 205 1.39 -20.69 7.43
CA TYR A 205 0.39 -21.72 7.59
C TYR A 205 0.55 -22.37 8.96
N VAL A 206 -0.55 -22.40 9.72
CA VAL A 206 -0.64 -23.09 11.00
C VAL A 206 -1.73 -24.14 10.86
N PRO A 207 -1.41 -25.44 10.98
CA PRO A 207 -2.42 -26.48 10.94
C PRO A 207 -3.42 -26.27 12.09
N THR A 208 -4.70 -26.34 11.77
CA THR A 208 -5.81 -26.24 12.72
C THR A 208 -6.50 -27.58 12.90
N GLU A 209 -7.28 -27.75 13.97
CA GLU A 209 -8.06 -28.99 14.19
C GLU A 209 -9.04 -29.28 13.03
N ASP A 210 -9.42 -28.25 12.26
CA ASP A 210 -10.26 -28.36 11.06
C ASP A 210 -9.54 -29.08 9.89
N ASP A 211 -8.21 -29.15 9.91
CA ASP A 211 -7.39 -29.88 8.93
C ASP A 211 -7.30 -31.40 9.24
N GLY A 212 -7.93 -31.85 10.33
CA GLY A 212 -8.12 -33.28 10.63
C GLY A 212 -6.88 -34.03 11.12
N VAL A 213 -5.74 -33.35 11.25
CA VAL A 213 -4.46 -33.87 11.74
C VAL A 213 -3.76 -32.78 12.57
N VAL A 214 -3.26 -33.09 13.77
CA VAL A 214 -2.74 -32.10 14.76
C VAL A 214 -1.23 -32.20 14.99
N ASP A 215 -0.54 -33.02 14.18
CA ASP A 215 0.89 -33.30 14.29
C ASP A 215 1.64 -32.92 13.00
N ILE A 216 2.93 -33.26 12.93
CA ILE A 216 3.77 -32.98 11.77
C ILE A 216 3.19 -33.55 10.46
N ALA A 217 2.42 -34.64 10.50
CA ALA A 217 1.84 -35.21 9.29
C ALA A 217 0.82 -34.28 8.63
N ALA A 218 0.19 -33.38 9.40
CA ALA A 218 -0.64 -32.31 8.84
C ALA A 218 0.22 -31.39 7.96
N CYS A 219 1.35 -30.92 8.51
CA CYS A 219 2.27 -30.01 7.83
C CYS A 219 2.89 -30.61 6.57
N LEU A 220 3.06 -31.94 6.55
CA LEU A 220 3.64 -32.68 5.42
C LEU A 220 2.59 -33.18 4.41
N SER A 221 1.30 -32.91 4.64
CA SER A 221 0.22 -33.39 3.78
C SER A 221 0.11 -32.60 2.48
N ASP A 222 -0.27 -33.28 1.40
CA ASP A 222 -0.57 -32.63 0.11
C ASP A 222 -1.69 -31.59 0.24
N ASP A 223 -2.64 -31.82 1.14
CA ASP A 223 -3.75 -30.90 1.42
C ASP A 223 -3.27 -29.59 2.06
N SER A 224 -2.40 -29.66 3.08
CA SER A 224 -1.83 -28.46 3.69
C SER A 224 -0.92 -27.70 2.73
N MET A 225 -0.15 -28.39 1.89
CA MET A 225 0.63 -27.74 0.82
C MET A 225 -0.27 -26.99 -0.17
N ALA A 226 -1.33 -27.64 -0.67
CA ALA A 226 -2.26 -27.02 -1.61
C ALA A 226 -3.06 -25.86 -0.96
N TYR A 227 -3.43 -25.99 0.31
CA TYR A 227 -4.12 -24.93 1.04
C TYR A 227 -3.21 -23.72 1.27
N ALA A 228 -1.96 -23.95 1.71
CA ALA A 228 -0.98 -22.91 1.93
C ALA A 228 -0.68 -22.15 0.62
N GLU A 229 -0.49 -22.87 -0.49
CA GLU A 229 -0.30 -22.29 -1.83
C GLU A 229 -1.51 -21.44 -2.26
N LEU A 230 -2.72 -21.98 -2.12
CA LEU A 230 -3.96 -21.28 -2.48
C LEU A 230 -4.14 -19.97 -1.70
N ASN A 231 -3.77 -19.98 -0.42
CA ASN A 231 -3.90 -18.83 0.47
C ASN A 231 -2.65 -17.93 0.50
N ARG A 232 -1.64 -18.24 -0.32
CA ARG A 232 -0.34 -17.55 -0.34
C ARG A 232 0.28 -17.42 1.06
N GLN A 233 0.23 -18.52 1.81
CA GLN A 233 0.82 -18.66 3.14
C GLN A 233 2.13 -19.45 3.02
N PRO A 234 3.25 -18.96 3.57
CA PRO A 234 4.45 -19.78 3.68
C PRO A 234 4.18 -20.97 4.60
N LEU A 235 4.52 -22.16 4.12
CA LEU A 235 4.38 -23.39 4.89
C LEU A 235 5.71 -23.76 5.54
N HIS A 236 6.80 -23.61 4.79
CA HIS A 236 8.13 -23.97 5.21
C HIS A 236 8.89 -22.73 5.67
N LEU A 237 9.52 -22.84 6.83
CA LEU A 237 10.38 -21.81 7.38
C LEU A 237 11.80 -22.35 7.52
N SER A 238 12.78 -21.49 7.30
CA SER A 238 14.20 -21.81 7.44
C SER A 238 14.85 -20.98 8.55
N CYS A 239 15.90 -21.52 9.16
CA CYS A 239 16.59 -20.87 10.26
C CYS A 239 17.56 -19.80 9.77
N VAL A 240 17.44 -18.60 10.33
CA VAL A 240 18.32 -17.45 10.08
C VAL A 240 19.21 -17.14 11.28
N ASP A 241 18.67 -17.24 12.51
CA ASP A 241 19.40 -16.98 13.76
C ASP A 241 19.67 -18.27 14.54
N ASP A 242 20.91 -18.75 14.47
CA ASP A 242 21.36 -19.98 15.13
C ASP A 242 21.37 -19.90 16.67
N THR A 243 21.09 -18.73 17.25
CA THR A 243 20.85 -18.56 18.69
C THR A 243 19.58 -19.27 19.15
N TYR A 244 18.56 -19.33 18.29
CA TYR A 244 17.22 -19.81 18.65
C TYR A 244 16.77 -21.02 17.81
N CYS A 245 17.34 -21.20 16.62
CA CYS A 245 17.02 -22.32 15.73
C CYS A 245 18.28 -23.05 15.24
N VAL A 246 18.09 -24.14 14.50
CA VAL A 246 19.14 -24.99 13.97
C VAL A 246 19.23 -24.79 12.45
N PRO A 247 20.36 -24.25 11.94
CA PRO A 247 20.57 -24.10 10.49
C PRO A 247 20.41 -25.41 9.72
N GLY A 248 19.77 -25.33 8.56
CA GLY A 248 19.54 -26.48 7.67
C GLY A 248 18.33 -27.35 8.04
N ARG A 249 17.62 -27.06 9.14
CA ARG A 249 16.32 -27.69 9.44
C ARG A 249 15.17 -26.90 8.87
N THR A 250 14.05 -27.58 8.69
CA THR A 250 12.78 -26.97 8.27
C THR A 250 11.89 -26.80 9.48
N TYR A 251 11.23 -25.64 9.57
CA TYR A 251 10.32 -25.31 10.65
C TYR A 251 8.90 -25.13 10.10
N PHE A 252 7.92 -25.69 10.81
CA PHE A 252 6.49 -25.49 10.53
C PHE A 252 5.84 -24.80 11.73
N ALA A 253 5.07 -23.75 11.50
CA ALA A 253 4.39 -23.03 12.56
C ALA A 253 3.28 -23.88 13.18
N LYS A 254 3.27 -24.01 14.52
CA LYS A 254 2.31 -24.87 15.23
C LYS A 254 1.24 -24.07 15.98
N ASN A 255 1.64 -23.14 16.83
CA ASN A 255 0.71 -22.30 17.57
C ASN A 255 1.41 -21.09 18.18
N ARG A 256 0.58 -20.09 18.52
CA ARG A 256 1.00 -18.84 19.12
C ARG A 256 0.20 -18.56 20.38
N THR A 257 0.90 -18.19 21.44
CA THR A 257 0.29 -17.75 22.70
C THR A 257 0.80 -16.36 23.06
N THR A 258 -0.11 -15.45 23.40
CA THR A 258 0.25 -14.11 23.89
C THR A 258 0.83 -14.20 25.30
N TRP A 259 1.97 -13.56 25.54
CA TRP A 259 2.68 -13.59 26.83
C TRP A 259 2.59 -12.27 27.62
N GLY A 260 2.07 -11.20 27.01
CA GLY A 260 2.05 -9.85 27.58
C GLY A 260 3.13 -8.96 26.96
N ASP A 261 3.02 -7.64 27.12
CA ASP A 261 3.97 -6.64 26.61
C ASP A 261 4.33 -6.79 25.11
N ARG A 262 3.34 -7.21 24.30
CA ARG A 262 3.48 -7.51 22.85
C ARG A 262 4.40 -8.69 22.51
N MET A 263 4.79 -9.49 23.50
CA MET A 263 5.56 -10.71 23.29
C MET A 263 4.65 -11.92 23.03
N HIS A 264 5.19 -12.85 22.24
CA HIS A 264 4.55 -14.10 21.88
C HIS A 264 5.47 -15.28 22.20
N VAL A 265 4.87 -16.35 22.74
CA VAL A 265 5.49 -17.67 22.72
C VAL A 265 5.01 -18.35 21.44
N MET A 266 5.93 -18.60 20.53
CA MET A 266 5.67 -19.27 19.27
C MET A 266 6.28 -20.67 19.32
N CYS A 267 5.49 -21.68 18.96
CA CYS A 267 5.95 -23.05 18.88
C CYS A 267 5.91 -23.55 17.44
N PHE A 268 6.83 -24.46 17.16
CA PHE A 268 7.10 -24.99 15.84
C PHE A 268 7.28 -26.50 15.90
N TRP A 269 7.06 -27.14 14.75
CA TRP A 269 7.65 -28.42 14.45
C TRP A 269 8.99 -28.20 13.76
N GLU A 270 10.07 -28.56 14.44
CA GLU A 270 11.40 -28.61 13.84
C GLU A 270 11.58 -29.96 13.19
N TYR A 271 11.85 -29.98 11.89
CA TYR A 271 11.84 -31.17 11.05
C TYR A 271 13.19 -31.37 10.36
N GLU A 272 13.71 -32.60 10.44
CA GLU A 272 14.94 -33.06 9.80
C GLU A 272 14.60 -34.03 8.66
N HIS A 273 14.93 -33.63 7.44
CA HIS A 273 14.62 -34.41 6.24
C HIS A 273 15.43 -35.70 6.15
N LYS A 274 16.64 -35.75 6.73
CA LYS A 274 17.55 -36.90 6.58
C LYS A 274 17.05 -38.16 7.26
N ASP A 275 16.41 -38.03 8.42
CA ASP A 275 15.90 -39.13 9.21
C ASP A 275 14.37 -39.11 9.35
N ASN A 276 13.70 -38.15 8.69
CA ASN A 276 12.27 -37.95 8.74
C ASN A 276 11.77 -37.79 10.19
N SER A 277 12.56 -37.13 11.03
CA SER A 277 12.24 -36.88 12.43
C SER A 277 11.71 -35.47 12.63
N SER A 278 10.79 -35.33 13.59
CA SER A 278 10.25 -34.05 14.00
C SER A 278 10.32 -33.91 15.51
N GLN A 279 10.62 -32.71 15.99
CA GLN A 279 10.49 -32.38 17.40
C GLN A 279 9.69 -31.09 17.61
N HIS A 280 9.05 -31.02 18.77
CA HIS A 280 8.33 -29.84 19.18
C HIS A 280 9.29 -28.87 19.87
N VAL A 281 9.39 -27.65 19.34
CA VAL A 281 10.20 -26.58 19.93
C VAL A 281 9.33 -25.35 20.16
N CYS A 282 9.51 -24.71 21.29
CA CYS A 282 8.92 -23.39 21.55
C CYS A 282 10.04 -22.41 21.84
N PHE A 283 9.99 -21.27 21.18
CA PHE A 283 10.90 -20.18 21.48
C PHE A 283 10.51 -19.50 22.80
N PRO A 284 11.45 -18.85 23.49
CA PRO A 284 11.11 -18.00 24.63
C PRO A 284 10.12 -16.91 24.21
N PRO A 285 9.46 -16.24 25.17
CA PRO A 285 8.65 -15.07 24.86
C PRO A 285 9.49 -14.05 24.08
N MET A 286 9.12 -13.81 22.83
CA MET A 286 9.85 -12.96 21.92
C MET A 286 8.90 -11.91 21.34
N LEU A 287 9.46 -10.75 21.04
CA LEU A 287 8.78 -9.80 20.18
C LEU A 287 8.56 -10.42 18.80
N GLN A 288 7.48 -10.02 18.16
CA GLN A 288 7.10 -10.50 16.85
C GLN A 288 8.19 -10.25 15.79
N GLU A 289 8.89 -9.13 15.89
CA GLU A 289 10.01 -8.77 15.06
C GLU A 289 11.18 -9.75 15.24
N ALA A 290 11.50 -10.10 16.48
CA ALA A 290 12.56 -11.06 16.78
C ALA A 290 12.23 -12.46 16.24
N LEU A 291 10.96 -12.87 16.27
CA LEU A 291 10.50 -14.12 15.65
C LEU A 291 10.69 -14.09 14.12
N ALA A 292 10.37 -12.97 13.48
CA ALA A 292 10.50 -12.79 12.03
C ALA A 292 11.96 -12.67 11.55
N THR A 293 12.90 -12.33 12.43
CA THR A 293 14.35 -12.35 12.12
C THR A 293 15.02 -13.66 12.52
N THR A 294 14.34 -14.52 13.29
CA THR A 294 14.86 -15.84 13.68
C THR A 294 14.60 -16.87 12.59
N LEU A 295 13.40 -16.84 11.99
CA LEU A 295 12.97 -17.74 10.93
C LEU A 295 12.49 -16.94 9.73
N GLU A 296 12.87 -17.38 8.52
CA GLU A 296 12.39 -16.79 7.27
C GLU A 296 11.54 -17.77 6.46
N PRO A 297 10.49 -17.27 5.76
CA PRO A 297 9.76 -18.04 4.76
C PRO A 297 10.65 -18.62 3.67
N VAL A 298 10.47 -19.89 3.34
CA VAL A 298 11.05 -20.49 2.13
C VAL A 298 10.22 -20.10 0.90
N GLU A 299 8.89 -20.14 1.02
CA GLU A 299 8.01 -19.64 -0.04
C GLU A 299 7.82 -18.13 0.05
N VAL A 300 8.19 -17.44 -1.03
CA VAL A 300 7.96 -16.01 -1.20
C VAL A 300 6.93 -15.82 -2.31
N TYR A 301 5.81 -15.17 -1.99
CA TYR A 301 4.78 -14.84 -2.95
C TYR A 301 4.91 -13.37 -3.31
N GLU A 302 5.40 -13.09 -4.52
CA GLU A 302 5.43 -11.72 -5.03
C GLU A 302 3.99 -11.20 -5.20
N ASN A 303 3.80 -9.96 -4.77
CA ASN A 303 2.56 -9.24 -5.04
C ASN A 303 2.51 -8.90 -6.54
N ASP A 304 1.32 -8.96 -7.14
CA ASP A 304 1.11 -8.52 -8.52
C ASP A 304 1.15 -6.98 -8.55
N ALA A 305 2.19 -6.42 -9.18
CA ALA A 305 2.43 -4.98 -9.24
C ALA A 305 1.35 -4.22 -10.02
N ASP A 306 0.56 -4.89 -10.86
CA ASP A 306 -0.49 -4.30 -11.69
C ASP A 306 -1.89 -4.44 -11.05
N LEU A 307 -1.97 -5.10 -9.89
CA LEU A 307 -3.21 -5.27 -9.12
C LEU A 307 -3.39 -4.13 -8.11
N CYS A 308 -4.60 -3.58 -8.01
CA CYS A 308 -4.93 -2.60 -6.98
C CYS A 308 -4.74 -3.20 -5.58
N GLY A 309 -3.64 -2.85 -4.91
CA GLY A 309 -3.40 -3.21 -3.53
C GLY A 309 -4.40 -2.50 -2.62
N PHE A 310 -5.22 -3.24 -1.89
CA PHE A 310 -6.01 -2.69 -0.80
C PHE A 310 -5.40 -3.14 0.53
N TYR A 311 -4.73 -2.23 1.23
CA TYR A 311 -4.46 -2.41 2.65
C TYR A 311 -5.69 -1.94 3.44
N PHE A 312 -6.52 -2.88 3.89
CA PHE A 312 -7.55 -2.54 4.87
C PHE A 312 -6.88 -2.41 6.22
N LEU A 313 -6.92 -1.21 6.78
CA LEU A 313 -6.77 -1.03 8.22
C LEU A 313 -8.18 -1.10 8.84
N PRO A 314 -8.51 -2.16 9.60
CA PRO A 314 -9.79 -2.25 10.29
C PRO A 314 -10.00 -1.02 11.17
N TYR A 315 -11.24 -0.52 11.27
CA TYR A 315 -11.52 0.62 12.14
C TYR A 315 -11.11 0.39 13.60
N ALA A 316 -11.12 -0.86 14.07
CA ALA A 316 -10.62 -1.21 15.39
C ALA A 316 -9.10 -0.95 15.52
N THR A 317 -8.31 -1.33 14.50
CA THR A 317 -6.87 -1.05 14.43
C THR A 317 -6.63 0.45 14.38
N VAL A 318 -7.37 1.16 13.54
CA VAL A 318 -7.29 2.63 13.43
C VAL A 318 -7.60 3.30 14.78
N SER A 319 -8.64 2.85 15.49
CA SER A 319 -8.98 3.37 16.83
C SER A 319 -7.90 3.08 17.87
N GLN A 320 -7.27 1.89 17.83
CA GLN A 320 -6.18 1.53 18.74
C GLN A 320 -4.94 2.39 18.48
N VAL A 321 -4.52 2.53 17.22
CA VAL A 321 -3.39 3.39 16.82
C VAL A 321 -3.68 4.84 17.21
N SER A 322 -4.90 5.32 16.94
CA SER A 322 -5.30 6.69 17.27
C SER A 322 -5.25 6.97 18.77
N ALA A 323 -5.74 6.04 19.60
CA ALA A 323 -5.72 6.18 21.05
C ALA A 323 -4.30 6.18 21.63
N GLN A 324 -3.36 5.54 20.94
CA GLN A 324 -2.00 5.32 21.42
C GLN A 324 -0.97 6.32 20.87
N PHE A 325 -1.19 6.86 19.66
CA PHE A 325 -0.21 7.66 18.92
C PHE A 325 -0.75 9.00 18.40
N GLN A 326 -1.74 9.58 19.08
CA GLN A 326 -2.30 10.92 18.81
C GLN A 326 -3.12 11.08 17.52
N GLY A 327 -3.67 9.98 17.00
CA GLY A 327 -4.61 10.00 15.87
C GLY A 327 -3.98 9.84 14.50
N PHE A 328 -4.81 10.01 13.48
CA PHE A 328 -4.40 10.12 12.07
C PHE A 328 -5.15 11.30 11.46
N PHE A 329 -4.60 11.85 10.39
CA PHE A 329 -5.32 12.81 9.57
C PHE A 329 -5.18 12.44 8.10
N VAL A 330 -6.08 12.97 7.29
CA VAL A 330 -6.01 12.82 5.84
C VAL A 330 -6.06 14.17 5.17
N ASN A 331 -5.40 14.28 4.02
CA ASN A 331 -5.49 15.45 3.16
C ASN A 331 -6.37 15.15 1.95
N SER A 332 -7.28 16.07 1.61
CA SER A 332 -8.05 16.03 0.38
C SER A 332 -7.57 17.15 -0.51
N PHE A 333 -7.22 16.83 -1.77
CA PHE A 333 -6.84 17.82 -2.77
C PHE A 333 -7.89 17.87 -3.88
N GLU A 334 -8.38 19.06 -4.20
CA GLU A 334 -9.18 19.30 -5.39
C GLU A 334 -8.21 19.73 -6.49
N VAL A 335 -8.12 18.92 -7.55
CA VAL A 335 -7.13 19.06 -8.61
C VAL A 335 -7.85 19.19 -9.95
N GLU A 336 -7.47 20.20 -10.71
CA GLU A 336 -7.91 20.42 -12.08
C GLU A 336 -6.76 20.10 -13.04
N TRP A 337 -6.96 19.10 -13.89
CA TRP A 337 -5.98 18.69 -14.89
C TRP A 337 -6.13 19.50 -16.17
N ALA A 338 -5.00 19.95 -16.74
CA ALA A 338 -5.01 20.58 -18.04
C ALA A 338 -5.36 19.56 -19.14
N ARG A 339 -6.05 20.02 -20.19
CA ARG A 339 -6.37 19.19 -21.36
C ARG A 339 -5.12 18.61 -22.02
N GLN A 340 -4.03 19.37 -22.05
CA GLN A 340 -2.75 18.94 -22.60
C GLN A 340 -2.14 17.74 -21.87
N SER A 341 -2.54 17.45 -20.63
CA SER A 341 -2.00 16.35 -19.83
C SER A 341 -2.37 14.97 -20.34
N TYR A 342 -3.28 14.86 -21.32
CA TYR A 342 -3.78 13.60 -21.85
C TYR A 342 -3.34 13.40 -23.31
N ALA A 343 -2.75 12.24 -23.60
CA ALA A 343 -2.30 11.88 -24.95
C ALA A 343 -3.41 11.92 -26.01
N ALA A 344 -4.68 11.77 -25.60
CA ALA A 344 -5.83 11.95 -26.47
C ALA A 344 -5.87 13.31 -27.19
N HIS A 345 -5.23 14.35 -26.63
CA HIS A 345 -5.19 15.70 -27.20
C HIS A 345 -3.84 16.07 -27.82
N ARG A 346 -2.96 15.09 -28.07
CA ARG A 346 -1.61 15.34 -28.62
C ARG A 346 -1.58 16.15 -29.92
N ALA A 347 -2.63 16.05 -30.74
CA ALA A 347 -2.75 16.81 -31.98
C ALA A 347 -2.92 18.32 -31.74
N ASP A 348 -3.49 18.70 -30.59
CA ASP A 348 -3.72 20.10 -30.20
C ASP A 348 -2.45 20.74 -29.62
N TYR A 349 -1.46 19.94 -29.19
CA TYR A 349 -0.26 20.39 -28.49
C TYR A 349 1.02 19.76 -29.08
N PRO A 350 1.41 20.12 -30.33
CA PRO A 350 2.51 19.48 -31.05
C PRO A 350 3.90 19.74 -30.44
N ASP A 351 4.04 20.75 -29.58
CA ASP A 351 5.30 21.11 -28.92
C ASP A 351 5.58 20.26 -27.65
N LEU A 352 4.62 19.44 -27.22
CA LEU A 352 4.74 18.58 -26.04
C LEU A 352 5.07 17.14 -26.44
N ASP A 353 5.83 16.46 -25.58
CA ASP A 353 6.26 15.09 -25.79
C ASP A 353 5.42 14.10 -24.97
N TYR A 354 4.55 13.38 -25.66
CA TYR A 354 3.69 12.36 -25.07
C TYR A 354 4.35 10.98 -24.98
N SER A 355 5.54 10.78 -25.57
CA SER A 355 6.18 9.46 -25.63
C SER A 355 6.43 8.87 -24.24
N LEU A 356 6.83 9.70 -23.28
CA LEU A 356 7.09 9.29 -21.89
C LEU A 356 5.80 9.04 -21.10
N VAL A 357 4.71 9.76 -21.42
CA VAL A 357 3.37 9.48 -20.86
C VAL A 357 2.88 8.13 -21.38
N GLU A 358 2.93 7.91 -22.70
CA GLU A 358 2.53 6.66 -23.34
C GLU A 358 3.38 5.48 -22.81
N ALA A 359 4.69 5.64 -22.66
CA ALA A 359 5.58 4.61 -22.11
C ALA A 359 5.39 4.36 -20.59
N SER A 360 4.74 5.28 -19.90
CA SER A 360 4.33 5.17 -18.49
C SER A 360 2.84 4.87 -18.34
N THR A 361 2.15 4.57 -19.45
CA THR A 361 0.76 4.14 -19.44
C THR A 361 0.73 2.62 -19.40
N PHE A 362 0.09 2.07 -18.37
CA PHE A 362 0.06 0.65 -18.09
C PHE A 362 -1.38 0.14 -18.06
N PRO A 363 -1.61 -1.15 -18.42
CA PRO A 363 -2.90 -1.77 -18.22
C PRO A 363 -3.20 -1.90 -16.73
N GLN A 364 -4.35 -1.44 -16.31
CA GLN A 364 -4.89 -1.70 -14.99
C GLN A 364 -5.74 -2.96 -15.02
N HIS A 365 -5.29 -3.99 -14.33
CA HIS A 365 -6.09 -5.20 -14.16
C HIS A 365 -7.26 -4.88 -13.23
N ALA A 366 -8.47 -4.88 -13.79
CA ALA A 366 -9.67 -4.79 -12.98
C ALA A 366 -9.76 -6.07 -12.14
N THR A 367 -9.82 -5.93 -10.81
CA THR A 367 -10.31 -7.04 -9.99
C THR A 367 -11.82 -7.06 -10.17
N ASP A 368 -12.32 -7.88 -11.10
CA ASP A 368 -13.77 -8.07 -11.36
C ASP A 368 -14.55 -8.40 -10.08
N ARG A 369 -13.82 -8.83 -9.03
CA ARG A 369 -14.30 -9.03 -7.67
C ARG A 369 -13.28 -8.51 -6.66
N PHE A 370 -13.69 -7.50 -5.91
CA PHE A 370 -13.09 -7.21 -4.62
C PHE A 370 -13.49 -8.32 -3.63
N TYR A 371 -12.56 -9.24 -3.32
CA TYR A 371 -12.83 -10.43 -2.49
C TYR A 371 -12.83 -10.18 -0.97
N GLY A 372 -12.56 -8.95 -0.52
CA GLY A 372 -12.40 -8.61 0.90
C GLY A 372 -10.93 -8.52 1.34
N PRO A 373 -10.68 -8.13 2.60
CA PRO A 373 -9.34 -8.13 3.16
C PRO A 373 -8.76 -9.55 3.20
N PHE A 374 -7.45 -9.63 3.01
CA PHE A 374 -6.65 -10.85 3.11
C PHE A 374 -6.86 -11.59 4.46
N PRO A 375 -6.79 -12.94 4.51
CA PRO A 375 -6.64 -13.88 3.40
C PRO A 375 -7.96 -14.13 2.65
N PHE A 376 -7.86 -14.28 1.34
CA PHE A 376 -9.00 -14.50 0.45
C PHE A 376 -9.67 -15.84 0.76
N ALA A 377 -10.79 -15.83 1.48
CA ALA A 377 -11.55 -17.04 1.77
C ALA A 377 -12.24 -17.59 0.51
N ARG A 378 -11.50 -18.29 -0.36
CA ARG A 378 -12.11 -19.34 -1.18
C ARG A 378 -12.37 -20.49 -0.21
N GLN A 379 -13.64 -20.87 -0.01
CA GLN A 379 -13.97 -22.07 0.76
C GLN A 379 -13.18 -23.25 0.18
N TYR A 380 -12.18 -23.73 0.93
CA TYR A 380 -11.61 -25.04 0.69
C TYR A 380 -12.75 -26.05 0.87
N LYS A 381 -12.84 -27.04 -0.02
CA LYS A 381 -13.85 -28.09 0.15
C LYS A 381 -13.57 -28.74 1.51
N PRO A 382 -14.55 -28.82 2.42
CA PRO A 382 -14.33 -29.51 3.68
C PRO A 382 -13.87 -30.94 3.39
N HIS A 383 -12.85 -31.37 4.13
CA HIS A 383 -12.29 -32.72 4.10
C HIS A 383 -13.45 -33.73 4.15
N ASP A 384 -13.57 -34.62 3.16
CA ASP A 384 -14.62 -35.63 3.14
C ASP A 384 -14.36 -36.66 4.27
N PRO A 385 -15.20 -36.72 5.33
CA PRO A 385 -15.02 -37.65 6.43
C PRO A 385 -15.12 -39.13 5.99
N SER A 386 -15.66 -39.40 4.80
CA SER A 386 -15.87 -40.74 4.28
C SER A 386 -14.58 -41.51 3.96
N GLN A 387 -13.44 -40.83 3.84
CA GLN A 387 -12.15 -41.49 3.63
C GLN A 387 -11.59 -42.20 4.87
N ARG A 388 -12.09 -41.88 6.09
CA ARG A 388 -11.67 -42.58 7.32
C ARG A 388 -12.06 -44.06 7.35
N HIS A 389 -13.12 -44.46 6.64
CA HIS A 389 -13.63 -45.83 6.70
C HIS A 389 -12.95 -46.82 5.75
N ARG A 390 -12.09 -46.39 4.83
CA ARG A 390 -11.42 -47.32 3.89
C ARG A 390 -10.12 -47.93 4.40
N HIS A 391 -9.46 -47.34 5.40
CA HIS A 391 -8.19 -47.85 5.91
C HIS A 391 -8.28 -48.73 7.17
N GLN A 392 -9.47 -48.91 7.77
CA GLN A 392 -9.65 -49.80 8.93
C GLN A 392 -10.13 -51.23 8.59
N ASN A 393 -10.37 -51.56 7.32
CA ASN A 393 -10.88 -52.87 6.89
C ASN A 393 -9.94 -53.64 5.95
N LEU A 394 -8.62 -53.60 6.22
CA LEU A 394 -7.64 -54.46 5.55
C LEU A 394 -6.63 -55.02 6.56
N VAL A 395 -7.16 -55.66 7.60
CA VAL A 395 -6.45 -56.72 8.34
C VAL A 395 -7.49 -57.79 8.70
N LEU A 396 -7.49 -58.87 7.93
CA LEU A 396 -7.88 -60.21 8.37
C LEU A 396 -6.72 -61.14 8.05
#